data_AF-A0A7W7R9R4-F1
#
_entry.id   AF-A0A7W7R9R4-F1
#
_cell.length_a   1.000
_cell.length_b   1.000
_cell.length_c   1.000
_cell.angle_alpha   90.00
_cell.angle_beta   90.00
_cell.angle_gamma   90.00
#
_symmetry.space_group_name_H-M   'P 1'
#
loop_
_entity.id
_entity.type
_entity.pdbx_description
1 polymer ?
#
loop_
_entity_poly.entity_id
_entity_poly.type
_entity_poly.pdbx_seq_one_letter_code
_entity_poly.pdbx_strand_id
1 'polypeptide(L)'
;MTETPYDLALGIHADALNSGLTTLHSQHRAVFQGSYGPETIDEIDYTFAWDFLKPPELILSKPDAGLWSQMIKAQGITDLPDSGVLQLHALQLQVNGTIAGEALPQGVSEVKVAVQAKVDGGGITVVPLGVWLSEILDPYTRIMVDKVIVPNVLDQAKNLVNGLKLPVRDLFGQQVALTPVLLDVTGTHLVLTATAGTGQARAAGAATDAVTGWPSDKQVFLLVGRDLLARLLQGALDQWQDTQLADDDKTVPGIASVWWKAKFHKADNVKVDKSDPTTISADFDIPWSVGVDLFPVAPGKGCALFKASQES
;
A
#
# COMPACT_ATOMS: atom_id res chain seq x y z
N MET A 1 23.57 -9.43 8.61
CA MET A 1 22.22 -9.32 8.05
C MET A 1 22.38 -8.71 6.67
N THR A 2 22.06 -9.44 5.61
CA THR A 2 21.97 -8.87 4.26
C THR A 2 20.70 -8.02 4.24
N GLU A 3 20.85 -6.70 4.26
CA GLU A 3 19.72 -5.78 4.13
C GLU A 3 19.04 -6.02 2.79
N THR A 4 17.78 -6.44 2.80
CA THR A 4 16.98 -6.50 1.58
C THR A 4 16.77 -5.05 1.13
N PRO A 5 17.27 -4.64 -0.04
CA PRO A 5 17.10 -3.26 -0.49
C PRO A 5 15.61 -2.98 -0.71
N TYR A 6 15.12 -1.87 -0.18
CA TYR A 6 13.76 -1.37 -0.39
C TYR A 6 13.80 0.09 -0.83
N ASP A 7 12.87 0.46 -1.72
CA ASP A 7 12.73 1.82 -2.24
C ASP A 7 11.73 2.63 -1.41
N LEU A 8 10.83 1.97 -0.70
CA LEU A 8 9.73 2.57 0.02
C LEU A 8 9.40 1.76 1.27
N ALA A 9 9.10 2.44 2.38
CA ALA A 9 8.55 1.85 3.58
C ALA A 9 7.32 2.63 4.04
N LEU A 10 6.22 1.92 4.23
CA LEU A 10 4.96 2.43 4.74
C LEU A 10 4.75 1.92 6.15
N GLY A 11 4.56 2.81 7.11
CA GLY A 11 4.15 2.46 8.46
C GLY A 11 2.72 2.87 8.71
N ILE A 12 1.88 1.92 9.13
CA ILE A 12 0.47 2.16 9.44
C ILE A 12 0.26 1.86 10.93
N HIS A 13 -0.16 2.87 11.70
CA HIS A 13 -0.46 2.69 13.11
C HIS A 13 -1.72 1.83 13.32
N ALA A 14 -1.76 1.10 14.45
CA ALA A 14 -2.90 0.24 14.82
C ALA A 14 -4.25 0.99 14.77
N ASP A 15 -4.29 2.24 15.26
CA ASP A 15 -5.51 3.05 15.25
C ASP A 15 -6.05 3.32 13.84
N ALA A 16 -5.16 3.49 12.85
CA ALA A 16 -5.57 3.70 11.47
C ALA A 16 -6.20 2.42 10.89
N LEU A 17 -5.57 1.26 11.14
CA LEU A 17 -6.10 -0.04 10.73
C LEU A 17 -7.45 -0.34 11.39
N ASN A 18 -7.58 -0.07 12.69
CA ASN A 18 -8.80 -0.32 13.47
C ASN A 18 -9.93 0.64 13.08
N SER A 19 -9.61 1.89 12.73
CA SER A 19 -10.58 2.81 12.13
C SER A 19 -11.08 2.27 10.79
N GLY A 20 -10.18 1.79 9.92
CA GLY A 20 -10.54 1.17 8.65
C GLY A 20 -11.42 -0.07 8.80
N LEU A 21 -11.10 -0.95 9.76
CA LEU A 21 -11.94 -2.12 10.09
C LEU A 21 -13.33 -1.72 10.60
N THR A 22 -13.42 -0.67 11.42
CA THR A 22 -14.70 -0.13 11.88
C THR A 22 -15.55 0.37 10.70
N THR A 23 -14.94 1.12 9.78
CA THR A 23 -15.62 1.57 8.55
C THR A 23 -16.05 0.39 7.69
N LEU A 24 -15.16 -0.58 7.45
CA LEU A 24 -15.44 -1.78 6.66
C LEU A 24 -16.60 -2.58 7.27
N HIS A 25 -16.62 -2.76 8.60
CA HIS A 25 -17.71 -3.43 9.31
C HIS A 25 -19.06 -2.74 9.12
N SER A 26 -19.06 -1.40 9.18
CA SER A 26 -20.28 -0.60 9.01
C SER A 26 -20.83 -0.61 7.57
N GLN A 27 -19.94 -0.63 6.57
CA GLN A 27 -20.31 -0.50 5.15
C GLN A 27 -20.47 -1.86 4.45
N HIS A 28 -19.71 -2.86 4.88
CA HIS A 28 -19.60 -4.17 4.24
C HIS A 28 -19.83 -5.31 5.25
N ARG A 29 -20.91 -5.20 6.02
CA ARG A 29 -21.23 -6.11 7.13
C ARG A 29 -21.18 -7.60 6.79
N ALA A 30 -21.57 -7.96 5.56
CA ALA A 30 -21.57 -9.34 5.07
C ALA A 30 -20.19 -10.01 5.07
N VAL A 31 -19.10 -9.22 5.03
CA VAL A 31 -17.72 -9.72 5.15
C VAL A 31 -17.43 -10.31 6.54
N PHE A 32 -18.20 -9.89 7.54
CA PHE A 32 -18.05 -10.28 8.94
C PHE A 32 -19.11 -11.31 9.37
N GLN A 33 -19.72 -11.99 8.40
CA GLN A 33 -20.76 -13.00 8.58
C GLN A 33 -20.42 -14.21 7.72
N GLY A 34 -20.84 -15.39 8.15
CA GLY A 34 -20.70 -16.59 7.33
C GLY A 34 -21.43 -17.78 7.90
N SER A 35 -21.44 -18.85 7.12
CA SER A 35 -22.04 -20.12 7.49
C SER A 35 -21.24 -21.28 6.92
N TYR A 36 -21.30 -22.42 7.60
CA TYR A 36 -20.67 -23.66 7.21
C TYR A 36 -21.64 -24.83 7.41
N GLY A 37 -21.55 -25.80 6.51
CA GLY A 37 -22.38 -27.00 6.50
C GLY A 37 -23.64 -26.90 5.62
N PRO A 38 -24.48 -27.95 5.61
CA PRO A 38 -24.34 -29.17 6.42
C PRO A 38 -23.12 -30.01 6.01
N GLU A 39 -22.31 -30.42 6.98
CA GLU A 39 -21.19 -31.35 6.79
C GLU A 39 -21.16 -32.39 7.91
N THR A 40 -20.85 -33.64 7.57
CA THR A 40 -20.77 -34.75 8.53
C THR A 40 -19.31 -35.02 8.88
N ILE A 41 -18.93 -34.88 10.14
CA ILE A 41 -17.58 -35.19 10.67
C ILE A 41 -17.75 -36.27 11.74
N ASP A 42 -17.01 -37.37 11.64
CA ASP A 42 -17.11 -38.49 12.59
C ASP A 42 -18.57 -38.95 12.83
N GLU A 43 -19.35 -39.05 11.74
CA GLU A 43 -20.78 -39.45 11.74
C GLU A 43 -21.75 -38.47 12.43
N ILE A 44 -21.28 -37.27 12.80
CA ILE A 44 -22.10 -36.21 13.38
C ILE A 44 -22.33 -35.11 12.35
N ASP A 45 -23.58 -34.70 12.18
CA ASP A 45 -23.95 -33.58 11.31
C ASP A 45 -23.71 -32.23 12.00
N TYR A 46 -23.08 -31.33 11.26
CA TYR A 46 -22.72 -30.00 11.72
C TYR A 46 -23.28 -28.91 10.80
N THR A 47 -23.92 -27.91 11.41
CA THR A 47 -24.19 -26.63 10.77
C THR A 47 -23.76 -25.50 11.69
N PHE A 48 -23.10 -24.49 11.13
CA PHE A 48 -22.65 -23.32 11.88
C PHE A 48 -22.92 -22.05 11.10
N ALA A 49 -23.24 -20.98 11.81
CA ALA A 49 -23.29 -19.62 11.31
C ALA A 49 -22.60 -18.71 12.34
N TRP A 50 -21.87 -17.72 11.85
CA TRP A 50 -21.17 -16.77 12.72
C TRP A 50 -21.44 -15.34 12.30
N ASP A 51 -21.39 -14.47 13.30
CA ASP A 51 -21.53 -13.05 13.13
C ASP A 51 -20.66 -12.26 14.12
N PHE A 52 -19.73 -11.43 13.63
CA PHE A 52 -19.02 -10.46 14.47
C PHE A 52 -19.91 -9.24 14.75
N LEU A 53 -20.64 -9.24 15.86
CA LEU A 53 -21.59 -8.18 16.22
C LEU A 53 -20.96 -6.80 16.34
N LYS A 54 -19.66 -6.76 16.67
CA LYS A 54 -18.82 -5.55 16.68
C LYS A 54 -17.64 -5.71 15.74
N PRO A 55 -17.07 -4.61 15.22
CA PRO A 55 -15.85 -4.68 14.44
C PRO A 55 -14.74 -5.34 15.28
N PRO A 56 -13.99 -6.28 14.70
CA PRO A 56 -12.81 -6.81 15.37
C PRO A 56 -11.70 -5.76 15.39
N GLU A 57 -10.81 -5.90 16.37
CA GLU A 57 -9.65 -5.04 16.57
C GLU A 57 -8.38 -5.77 16.16
N LEU A 58 -7.48 -5.11 15.44
CA LEU A 58 -6.12 -5.54 15.21
C LEU A 58 -5.23 -5.05 16.35
N ILE A 59 -4.60 -6.01 17.01
CA ILE A 59 -3.56 -5.78 18.01
C ILE A 59 -2.23 -6.13 17.33
N LEU A 60 -1.39 -5.12 17.15
CA LEU A 60 -0.12 -5.24 16.44
C LEU A 60 1.00 -5.79 17.33
N SER A 61 0.71 -6.86 18.07
CA SER A 61 1.69 -7.58 18.88
C SER A 61 1.38 -9.07 18.93
N LYS A 62 2.42 -9.86 19.17
CA LYS A 62 2.28 -11.31 19.40
C LYS A 62 1.48 -11.59 20.68
N PRO A 63 0.72 -12.70 20.73
CA PRO A 63 0.12 -13.13 21.99
C PRO A 63 1.22 -13.38 23.02
N ASP A 64 0.93 -13.06 24.29
CA ASP A 64 1.84 -13.40 25.38
C ASP A 64 1.91 -14.93 25.58
N ALA A 65 2.89 -15.39 26.36
CA ALA A 65 3.09 -16.82 26.60
C ALA A 65 1.89 -17.50 27.28
N GLY A 66 1.16 -16.76 28.12
CA GLY A 66 -0.03 -17.27 28.80
C GLY A 66 -1.16 -17.53 27.81
N LEU A 67 -1.49 -16.55 26.98
CA LEU A 67 -2.49 -16.66 25.93
C LEU A 67 -2.09 -17.73 24.89
N TRP A 68 -0.83 -17.74 24.43
CA TRP A 68 -0.34 -18.72 23.46
C TRP A 68 -0.43 -20.17 23.98
N SER A 69 -0.20 -20.39 25.27
CA SER A 69 -0.34 -21.72 25.88
C SER A 69 -1.78 -22.25 25.85
N GLN A 70 -2.76 -21.35 25.88
CA GLN A 70 -4.19 -21.69 25.88
C GLN A 70 -4.80 -21.71 24.48
N MET A 71 -4.11 -21.15 23.48
CA MET A 71 -4.57 -21.15 22.10
C MET A 71 -4.58 -22.57 21.50
N ILE A 72 -5.65 -22.88 20.78
CA ILE A 72 -5.72 -24.02 19.86
C ILE A 72 -4.89 -23.64 18.64
N LYS A 73 -3.77 -24.33 18.44
CA LYS A 73 -2.76 -24.03 17.42
C LYS A 73 -3.16 -24.65 16.08
N ALA A 74 -2.84 -23.95 14.99
CA ALA A 74 -2.99 -24.50 13.65
C ALA A 74 -2.08 -25.75 13.47
N GLN A 75 -2.49 -26.66 12.59
CA GLN A 75 -1.75 -27.90 12.36
C GLN A 75 -0.29 -27.63 11.98
N GLY A 76 0.64 -28.25 12.70
CA GLY A 76 2.09 -28.10 12.47
C GLY A 76 2.71 -26.85 13.10
N ILE A 77 1.92 -25.98 13.74
CA ILE A 77 2.43 -24.80 14.46
C ILE A 77 2.63 -25.15 15.94
N THR A 78 3.83 -24.91 16.45
CA THR A 78 4.22 -25.17 17.85
C THR A 78 4.70 -23.88 18.52
N ASP A 79 5.58 -23.15 17.85
CA ASP A 79 6.11 -21.87 18.28
C ASP A 79 5.59 -20.70 17.43
N LEU A 80 5.61 -19.50 18.01
CA LEU A 80 5.28 -18.27 17.28
C LEU A 80 6.46 -17.88 16.38
N PRO A 81 6.21 -17.42 15.14
CA PRO A 81 7.23 -16.81 14.31
C PRO A 81 7.86 -15.57 14.97
N ASP A 82 9.12 -15.29 14.61
CA ASP A 82 9.86 -14.17 15.17
C ASP A 82 9.39 -12.79 14.67
N SER A 83 8.67 -12.74 13.54
CA SER A 83 8.24 -11.50 12.89
C SER A 83 6.85 -11.60 12.23
N GLY A 84 6.24 -10.44 12.00
CA GLY A 84 4.94 -10.32 11.33
C GLY A 84 3.74 -10.85 12.12
N VAL A 85 3.91 -11.19 13.40
CA VAL A 85 2.85 -11.75 14.24
C VAL A 85 1.98 -10.65 14.83
N LEU A 86 0.67 -10.79 14.64
CA LEU A 86 -0.35 -9.89 15.19
C LEU A 86 -1.57 -10.70 15.65
N GLN A 87 -2.48 -10.03 16.36
CA GLN A 87 -3.72 -10.65 16.82
C GLN A 87 -4.93 -9.92 16.25
N LEU A 88 -5.93 -10.67 15.81
CA LEU A 88 -7.29 -10.20 15.61
C LEU A 88 -8.09 -10.49 16.88
N HIS A 89 -8.70 -9.47 17.45
CA HIS A 89 -9.46 -9.53 18.69
C HIS A 89 -10.91 -9.17 18.42
N ALA A 90 -11.80 -10.16 18.49
CA ALA A 90 -13.23 -9.99 18.33
C ALA A 90 -13.91 -10.11 19.68
N LEU A 91 -14.39 -8.99 20.22
CA LEU A 91 -15.06 -8.95 21.52
C LEU A 91 -16.45 -9.61 21.52
N GLN A 92 -17.10 -9.68 20.36
CA GLN A 92 -18.48 -10.15 20.24
C GLN A 92 -18.67 -11.00 18.99
N LEU A 93 -18.20 -12.25 19.03
CA LEU A 93 -18.57 -13.26 18.05
C LEU A 93 -19.82 -13.97 18.53
N GLN A 94 -20.90 -13.85 17.76
CA GLN A 94 -22.06 -14.71 17.90
C GLN A 94 -21.87 -15.94 17.02
N VAL A 95 -22.05 -17.13 17.61
CA VAL A 95 -22.07 -18.40 16.88
C VAL A 95 -23.42 -19.05 17.09
N ASN A 96 -24.05 -19.47 16.00
CA ASN A 96 -25.28 -20.25 15.98
C ASN A 96 -25.03 -21.53 15.20
N GLY A 97 -25.77 -22.61 15.49
CA GLY A 97 -25.58 -23.84 14.76
C GLY A 97 -26.30 -25.03 15.37
N THR A 98 -26.14 -26.18 14.72
CA THR A 98 -26.57 -27.48 15.23
C THR A 98 -25.44 -28.49 15.20
N ILE A 99 -25.36 -29.33 16.23
CA ILE A 99 -24.49 -30.50 16.33
C ILE A 99 -25.37 -31.71 16.58
N ALA A 100 -25.29 -32.74 15.73
CA ALA A 100 -26.14 -33.94 15.84
C ALA A 100 -27.65 -33.63 15.87
N GLY A 101 -28.07 -32.53 15.24
CA GLY A 101 -29.46 -32.05 15.29
C GLY A 101 -29.84 -31.26 16.55
N GLU A 102 -28.96 -31.15 17.55
CA GLU A 102 -29.16 -30.30 18.72
C GLU A 102 -28.66 -28.88 18.47
N ALA A 103 -29.46 -27.88 18.85
CA ALA A 103 -29.07 -26.48 18.71
C ALA A 103 -27.96 -26.12 19.71
N LEU A 104 -26.93 -25.44 19.22
CA LEU A 104 -25.90 -24.87 20.07
C LEU A 104 -26.49 -23.83 21.02
N PRO A 105 -25.98 -23.72 22.25
CA PRO A 105 -26.32 -22.60 23.12
C PRO A 105 -25.99 -21.29 22.41
N GLN A 106 -26.98 -20.40 22.32
CA GLN A 106 -26.74 -19.07 21.79
C GLN A 106 -25.87 -18.29 22.77
N GLY A 107 -24.71 -17.85 22.30
CA GLY A 107 -23.74 -17.13 23.10
C GLY A 107 -23.00 -16.08 22.28
N VAL A 108 -22.51 -15.06 22.97
CA VAL A 108 -21.56 -14.09 22.43
C VAL A 108 -20.25 -14.32 23.16
N SER A 109 -19.23 -14.73 22.42
CA SER A 109 -17.93 -15.04 23.00
C SER A 109 -16.86 -14.08 22.48
N GLU A 110 -15.86 -13.84 23.32
CA GLU A 110 -14.63 -13.16 22.91
C GLU A 110 -13.74 -14.17 22.19
N VAL A 111 -13.19 -13.77 21.05
CA VAL A 111 -12.27 -14.57 20.23
C VAL A 111 -10.99 -13.79 20.00
N LYS A 112 -9.85 -14.45 20.22
CA LYS A 112 -8.54 -13.95 19.82
C LYS A 112 -7.92 -14.90 18.81
N VAL A 113 -7.47 -14.36 17.70
CA VAL A 113 -6.84 -15.11 16.62
C VAL A 113 -5.42 -14.58 16.43
N ALA A 114 -4.42 -15.41 16.63
CA ALA A 114 -3.05 -15.11 16.27
C ALA A 114 -2.82 -15.42 14.79
N VAL A 115 -2.29 -14.44 14.05
CA VAL A 115 -1.94 -14.57 12.63
C VAL A 115 -0.55 -14.02 12.38
N GLN A 116 0.10 -14.52 11.33
CA GLN A 116 1.31 -13.97 10.75
C GLN A 116 0.96 -13.29 9.43
N ALA A 117 1.18 -11.98 9.35
CA ALA A 117 1.22 -11.27 8.09
C ALA A 117 2.65 -11.37 7.53
N LYS A 118 2.79 -11.76 6.26
CA LYS A 118 4.09 -11.85 5.59
C LYS A 118 3.96 -11.54 4.10
N VAL A 119 5.09 -11.24 3.47
CA VAL A 119 5.15 -11.12 2.01
C VAL A 119 5.47 -12.48 1.40
N ASP A 120 4.66 -12.91 0.44
CA ASP A 120 4.89 -14.12 -0.35
C ASP A 120 4.52 -13.87 -1.82
N GLY A 121 5.38 -14.27 -2.74
CA GLY A 121 5.17 -14.05 -4.18
C GLY A 121 4.95 -12.59 -4.61
N GLY A 122 5.45 -11.61 -3.84
CA GLY A 122 5.20 -10.17 -4.08
C GLY A 122 3.81 -9.69 -3.66
N GLY A 123 3.06 -10.49 -2.92
CA GLY A 123 1.78 -10.13 -2.32
C GLY A 123 1.82 -10.21 -0.80
N ILE A 124 0.85 -9.59 -0.14
CA ILE A 124 0.64 -9.76 1.29
C ILE A 124 -0.16 -11.04 1.50
N THR A 125 0.31 -11.89 2.40
CA THR A 125 -0.38 -13.11 2.82
C THR A 125 -0.55 -13.11 4.33
N VAL A 126 -1.67 -13.68 4.78
CA VAL A 126 -1.96 -13.87 6.20
C VAL A 126 -2.05 -15.36 6.47
N VAL A 127 -1.21 -15.83 7.39
CA VAL A 127 -1.14 -17.22 7.81
C VAL A 127 -1.69 -17.33 9.22
N PRO A 128 -2.68 -18.19 9.46
CA PRO A 128 -3.15 -18.43 10.81
C PRO A 128 -2.14 -19.18 11.67
N LEU A 129 -2.06 -18.82 12.96
CA LEU A 129 -1.18 -19.47 13.93
C LEU A 129 -1.96 -20.19 15.04
N GLY A 130 -3.01 -19.57 15.56
CA GLY A 130 -3.85 -20.18 16.60
C GLY A 130 -5.01 -19.31 17.04
N VAL A 131 -5.94 -19.91 17.78
CA VAL A 131 -7.18 -19.25 18.24
C VAL A 131 -7.47 -19.55 19.70
N TRP A 132 -8.00 -18.55 20.40
CA TRP A 132 -8.47 -18.63 21.78
C TRP A 132 -9.89 -18.10 21.87
N LEU A 133 -10.70 -18.69 22.76
CA LEU A 133 -12.09 -18.37 23.02
C LEU A 133 -12.33 -18.25 24.52
N SER A 134 -13.08 -17.23 24.95
CA SER A 134 -13.36 -16.98 26.37
C SER A 134 -14.28 -18.01 26.99
N GLU A 135 -15.30 -18.46 26.25
CA GLU A 135 -16.25 -19.47 26.70
C GLU A 135 -16.01 -20.76 25.92
N ILE A 136 -15.48 -21.76 26.61
CA ILE A 136 -15.45 -23.13 26.10
C ILE A 136 -16.87 -23.65 26.31
N LEU A 137 -17.70 -23.54 25.27
CA LEU A 137 -18.90 -24.36 25.13
C LEU A 137 -18.47 -25.86 25.27
N ASP A 138 -19.38 -26.81 25.44
CA ASP A 138 -19.16 -28.22 25.83
C ASP A 138 -18.01 -29.02 25.12
N PRO A 139 -17.66 -30.27 25.52
CA PRO A 139 -16.67 -31.13 24.81
C PRO A 139 -16.68 -31.12 23.27
N TYR A 140 -17.80 -30.88 22.58
CA TYR A 140 -17.86 -30.75 21.10
C TYR A 140 -17.33 -29.41 20.56
N THR A 141 -17.12 -28.42 21.42
CA THR A 141 -16.60 -27.09 21.09
C THR A 141 -15.18 -27.14 20.61
N ARG A 142 -14.37 -28.06 21.13
CA ARG A 142 -13.02 -28.23 20.63
C ARG A 142 -13.01 -28.66 19.16
N ILE A 143 -13.95 -29.52 18.75
CA ILE A 143 -14.08 -29.97 17.35
C ILE A 143 -14.67 -28.85 16.49
N MET A 144 -15.73 -28.17 16.95
CA MET A 144 -16.32 -27.00 16.28
C MET A 144 -15.27 -25.92 16.00
N VAL A 145 -14.43 -25.64 17.00
CA VAL A 145 -13.41 -24.59 16.91
C VAL A 145 -12.28 -25.07 16.03
N ASP A 146 -11.70 -26.24 16.27
CA ASP A 146 -10.54 -26.77 15.53
C ASP A 146 -10.84 -27.12 14.05
N LYS A 147 -12.02 -27.66 13.77
CA LYS A 147 -12.37 -28.19 12.44
C LYS A 147 -13.20 -27.24 11.59
N VAL A 148 -13.94 -26.31 12.20
CA VAL A 148 -14.92 -25.51 11.46
C VAL A 148 -14.68 -24.02 11.61
N ILE A 149 -14.81 -23.46 12.82
CA ILE A 149 -14.78 -22.00 12.99
C ILE A 149 -13.39 -21.45 12.69
N VAL A 150 -12.34 -22.06 13.24
CA VAL A 150 -10.96 -21.60 13.07
C VAL A 150 -10.55 -21.68 11.60
N PRO A 151 -10.64 -22.84 10.91
CA PRO A 151 -10.30 -22.91 9.49
C PRO A 151 -11.11 -21.95 8.63
N ASN A 152 -12.43 -21.80 8.83
CA ASN A 152 -13.26 -20.95 7.98
C ASN A 152 -13.09 -19.45 8.24
N VAL A 153 -12.99 -19.01 9.51
CA VAL A 153 -12.72 -17.60 9.84
C VAL A 153 -11.34 -17.21 9.33
N LEU A 154 -10.37 -18.11 9.42
CA LEU A 154 -9.02 -17.90 8.93
C LEU A 154 -8.93 -17.97 7.42
N ASP A 155 -9.68 -18.85 6.76
CA ASP A 155 -9.77 -18.89 5.30
C ASP A 155 -10.49 -17.65 4.77
N GLN A 156 -11.52 -17.15 5.45
CA GLN A 156 -12.12 -15.86 5.10
C GLN A 156 -11.14 -14.70 5.33
N ALA A 157 -10.43 -14.65 6.45
CA ALA A 157 -9.41 -13.63 6.70
C ALA A 157 -8.28 -13.71 5.66
N LYS A 158 -7.83 -14.92 5.34
CA LYS A 158 -6.86 -15.20 4.28
C LYS A 158 -7.42 -14.77 2.92
N ASN A 159 -8.68 -15.01 2.60
CA ASN A 159 -9.30 -14.59 1.33
C ASN A 159 -9.50 -13.08 1.23
N LEU A 160 -9.71 -12.39 2.36
CA LEU A 160 -9.80 -10.92 2.41
C LEU A 160 -8.46 -10.24 2.16
N VAL A 161 -7.36 -10.89 2.55
CA VAL A 161 -6.01 -10.32 2.40
C VAL A 161 -5.26 -10.90 1.19
N ASN A 162 -5.60 -12.11 0.75
CA ASN A 162 -5.06 -12.73 -0.44
C ASN A 162 -5.54 -11.97 -1.68
N GLY A 163 -4.57 -11.48 -2.45
CA GLY A 163 -4.84 -10.73 -3.68
C GLY A 163 -4.82 -9.22 -3.50
N LEU A 164 -4.53 -8.71 -2.30
CA LEU A 164 -4.13 -7.31 -2.12
C LEU A 164 -2.79 -7.06 -2.82
N LYS A 165 -2.89 -6.68 -4.09
CA LYS A 165 -1.78 -6.10 -4.86
C LYS A 165 -1.78 -4.60 -4.60
N LEU A 166 -0.60 -4.04 -4.35
CA LEU A 166 -0.46 -2.60 -4.37
C LEU A 166 -0.78 -2.11 -5.79
N PRO A 167 -1.75 -1.21 -5.97
CA PRO A 167 -2.10 -0.72 -7.29
C PRO A 167 -0.90 0.01 -7.89
N VAL A 168 -0.71 -0.13 -9.21
CA VAL A 168 0.17 0.76 -9.96
C VAL A 168 -0.39 2.16 -9.83
N ARG A 169 0.42 3.12 -9.38
CA ARG A 169 0.02 4.51 -9.23
C ARG A 169 0.72 5.36 -10.27
N ASP A 170 0.01 6.36 -10.79
CA ASP A 170 0.63 7.44 -11.53
C ASP A 170 1.18 8.43 -10.50
N LEU A 171 2.50 8.54 -10.43
CA LEU A 171 3.20 9.51 -9.59
C LEU A 171 4.06 10.37 -10.50
N PHE A 172 3.73 11.66 -10.55
CA PHE A 172 4.43 12.64 -11.38
C PHE A 172 4.59 12.14 -12.83
N GLY A 173 3.51 11.68 -13.47
CA GLY A 173 3.47 11.22 -14.87
C GLY A 173 4.27 9.94 -15.15
N GLN A 174 4.62 9.19 -14.10
CA GLN A 174 5.25 7.87 -14.21
C GLN A 174 4.34 6.81 -13.60
N GLN A 175 4.27 5.64 -14.26
CA GLN A 175 3.68 4.47 -13.64
C GLN A 175 4.67 3.86 -12.65
N VAL A 176 4.28 3.86 -11.38
CA VAL A 176 5.05 3.29 -10.27
C VAL A 176 4.37 2.00 -9.83
N ALA A 177 5.02 0.88 -10.10
CA ALA A 177 4.63 -0.43 -9.63
C ALA A 177 5.39 -0.73 -8.33
N LEU A 178 4.66 -0.83 -7.22
CA LEU A 178 5.22 -1.21 -5.92
C LEU A 178 5.09 -2.71 -5.72
N THR A 179 6.21 -3.38 -5.48
CA THR A 179 6.24 -4.80 -5.12
C THR A 179 6.65 -4.92 -3.65
N PRO A 180 5.74 -5.36 -2.76
CA PRO A 180 6.07 -5.71 -1.39
C PRO A 180 7.29 -6.64 -1.32
N VAL A 181 8.22 -6.36 -0.41
CA VAL A 181 9.40 -7.20 -0.15
C VAL A 181 9.46 -7.71 1.29
N LEU A 182 8.99 -6.91 2.24
CA LEU A 182 8.89 -7.33 3.64
C LEU A 182 7.70 -6.66 4.32
N LEU A 183 7.04 -7.40 5.19
CA LEU A 183 6.01 -6.92 6.10
C LEU A 183 6.41 -7.34 7.51
N ASP A 184 6.40 -6.39 8.44
CA ASP A 184 6.68 -6.66 9.84
C ASP A 184 5.78 -5.84 10.78
N VAL A 185 5.80 -6.18 12.07
CA VAL A 185 4.95 -5.62 13.11
C VAL A 185 5.82 -5.18 14.29
N THR A 186 5.71 -3.90 14.67
CA THR A 186 6.60 -3.26 15.65
C THR A 186 5.93 -2.95 16.99
N GLY A 187 4.82 -3.62 17.31
CA GLY A 187 4.02 -3.34 18.52
C GLY A 187 2.88 -2.34 18.26
N THR A 188 3.21 -1.23 17.59
CA THR A 188 2.26 -0.13 17.31
C THR A 188 2.03 0.11 15.83
N HIS A 189 2.93 -0.34 14.97
CA HIS A 189 2.84 -0.15 13.53
C HIS A 189 2.99 -1.47 12.77
N LEU A 190 2.20 -1.60 11.71
CA LEU A 190 2.45 -2.54 10.63
C LEU A 190 3.33 -1.81 9.63
N VAL A 191 4.50 -2.38 9.35
CA VAL A 191 5.50 -1.82 8.45
C VAL A 191 5.55 -2.67 7.20
N LEU A 192 5.26 -2.06 6.05
CA LEU A 192 5.34 -2.68 4.74
C LEU A 192 6.46 -2.00 3.95
N THR A 193 7.45 -2.76 3.51
CA THR A 193 8.50 -2.27 2.61
C THR A 193 8.26 -2.80 1.20
N ALA A 194 8.61 -2.00 0.21
CA ALA A 194 8.43 -2.32 -1.20
C ALA A 194 9.61 -1.83 -2.05
N THR A 195 9.88 -2.54 -3.14
CA THR A 195 10.70 -2.05 -4.25
C THR A 195 9.81 -1.40 -5.31
N ALA A 196 10.35 -0.40 -6.01
CA ALA A 196 9.62 0.35 -7.00
C ALA A 196 10.20 0.13 -8.41
N GLY A 197 9.36 -0.43 -9.28
CA GLY A 197 9.57 -0.39 -10.72
C GLY A 197 8.92 0.87 -11.30
N THR A 198 9.66 1.62 -12.11
CA THR A 198 9.20 2.83 -12.79
C THR A 198 9.14 2.60 -14.30
N GLY A 199 8.05 2.98 -14.95
CA GLY A 199 7.88 2.94 -16.41
C GLY A 199 7.15 4.17 -16.94
N GLN A 200 7.26 4.43 -18.26
CA GLN A 200 6.53 5.53 -18.90
C GLN A 200 5.02 5.35 -18.77
N ALA A 201 4.32 6.40 -18.33
CA ALA A 201 2.87 6.38 -18.24
C ALA A 201 2.23 6.24 -19.63
N ARG A 202 1.28 5.31 -19.75
CA ARG A 202 0.41 5.21 -20.94
C ARG A 202 -0.56 6.40 -20.91
N ALA A 203 -0.80 7.02 -22.07
CA ALA A 203 -1.72 8.15 -22.22
C ALA A 203 -3.02 7.94 -21.42
N ALA A 204 -3.36 8.94 -20.60
CA ALA A 204 -4.37 8.89 -19.54
C ALA A 204 -5.64 8.13 -19.96
N GLY A 205 -5.86 6.99 -19.32
CA GLY A 205 -6.99 6.12 -19.58
C GLY A 205 -7.28 5.22 -18.39
N ALA A 206 -7.68 5.84 -17.27
CA ALA A 206 -8.62 5.32 -16.28
C ALA A 206 -8.64 6.29 -15.09
N ALA A 207 -9.83 6.71 -14.68
CA ALA A 207 -10.03 7.49 -13.49
C ALA A 207 -9.36 6.79 -12.30
N THR A 208 -8.62 7.56 -11.49
CA THR A 208 -8.35 7.19 -10.12
C THR A 208 -9.69 7.00 -9.44
N ASP A 209 -10.12 5.77 -9.22
CA ASP A 209 -11.17 5.49 -8.25
C ASP A 209 -10.75 6.21 -6.97
N ALA A 210 -11.58 7.18 -6.56
CA ALA A 210 -11.35 7.95 -5.37
C ALA A 210 -11.18 6.95 -4.23
N VAL A 211 -9.97 6.90 -3.67
CA VAL A 211 -9.70 6.12 -2.47
C VAL A 211 -10.69 6.65 -1.43
N THR A 212 -11.64 5.80 -1.06
CA THR A 212 -12.59 6.05 0.01
C THR A 212 -11.82 6.55 1.23
N GLY A 213 -12.24 7.71 1.75
CA GLY A 213 -11.49 8.56 2.67
C GLY A 213 -10.69 7.81 3.72
N TRP A 214 -9.38 7.71 3.49
CA TRP A 214 -8.45 7.30 4.53
C TRP A 214 -8.41 8.40 5.59
N PRO A 215 -8.51 8.07 6.89
CA PRO A 215 -8.60 9.08 7.93
C PRO A 215 -7.29 9.87 8.00
N SER A 216 -7.36 11.17 7.67
CA SER A 216 -6.21 12.08 7.58
C SER A 216 -5.64 12.48 8.95
N ASP A 217 -6.36 12.18 10.02
CA ASP A 217 -5.98 12.42 11.42
C ASP A 217 -5.21 11.25 12.05
N LYS A 218 -4.97 10.15 11.31
CA LYS A 218 -4.29 8.95 11.84
C LYS A 218 -2.83 8.86 11.38
N GLN A 219 -2.00 8.28 12.24
CA GLN A 219 -0.57 8.14 12.02
C GLN A 219 -0.28 7.11 10.93
N VAL A 220 -0.07 7.60 9.72
CA VAL A 220 0.52 6.86 8.60
C VAL A 220 1.79 7.61 8.21
N PHE A 221 2.91 6.90 8.13
CA PHE A 221 4.15 7.48 7.65
C PHE A 221 4.65 6.75 6.41
N LEU A 222 5.30 7.50 5.53
CA LEU A 222 5.92 6.99 4.33
C LEU A 222 7.39 7.42 4.32
N LEU A 223 8.29 6.46 4.19
CA LEU A 223 9.70 6.70 3.94
C LEU A 223 9.98 6.33 2.49
N VAL A 224 10.54 7.27 1.74
CA VAL A 224 10.91 7.09 0.34
C VAL A 224 12.42 7.11 0.25
N GLY A 225 12.99 6.08 -0.35
CA GLY A 225 14.41 5.99 -0.63
C GLY A 225 14.86 7.11 -1.57
N ARG A 226 16.07 7.63 -1.34
CA ARG A 226 16.63 8.73 -2.15
C ARG A 226 16.66 8.42 -3.64
N ASP A 227 17.00 7.18 -4.00
CA ASP A 227 17.11 6.76 -5.39
C ASP A 227 15.73 6.68 -6.07
N LEU A 228 14.69 6.26 -5.33
CA LEU A 228 13.32 6.33 -5.83
C LEU A 228 12.88 7.79 -6.00
N LEU A 229 13.14 8.65 -5.01
CA LEU A 229 12.79 10.07 -5.10
C LEU A 229 13.49 10.75 -6.29
N ALA A 230 14.79 10.49 -6.50
CA ALA A 230 15.53 10.98 -7.64
C ALA A 230 14.94 10.51 -8.98
N ARG A 231 14.57 9.22 -9.10
CA ARG A 231 13.89 8.68 -10.30
C ARG A 231 12.53 9.33 -10.55
N LEU A 232 11.73 9.55 -9.51
CA LEU A 232 10.43 10.21 -9.62
C LEU A 232 10.58 11.67 -10.09
N LEU A 233 11.54 12.40 -9.51
CA LEU A 233 11.87 13.77 -9.91
C LEU A 233 12.40 13.84 -11.34
N GLN A 234 13.28 12.91 -11.73
CA GLN A 234 13.81 12.82 -13.09
C GLN A 234 12.67 12.69 -14.12
N GLY A 235 11.79 11.71 -13.99
CA GLY A 235 10.71 11.58 -14.97
C GLY A 235 9.62 12.65 -14.86
N ALA A 236 9.53 13.36 -13.73
CA ALA A 236 8.74 14.60 -13.64
C ALA A 236 9.38 15.72 -14.49
N LEU A 237 10.71 15.86 -14.48
CA LEU A 237 11.46 16.79 -15.32
C LEU A 237 11.42 16.37 -16.80
N ASP A 238 11.46 15.07 -17.10
CA ASP A 238 11.38 14.56 -18.47
C ASP A 238 10.05 14.91 -19.16
N GLN A 239 8.97 15.14 -18.40
CA GLN A 239 7.71 15.67 -18.97
C GLN A 239 7.84 17.08 -19.53
N TRP A 240 8.81 17.84 -19.06
CA TRP A 240 9.10 19.18 -19.56
C TRP A 240 10.07 19.13 -20.74
N GLN A 241 10.56 17.96 -21.13
CA GLN A 241 11.42 17.80 -22.31
C GLN A 241 10.80 18.52 -23.51
N ASP A 242 11.63 19.31 -24.18
CA ASP A 242 11.27 20.11 -25.32
C ASP A 242 10.21 21.21 -25.07
N THR A 243 9.91 21.53 -23.81
CA THR A 243 9.03 22.66 -23.48
C THR A 243 9.75 23.97 -23.75
N GLN A 244 9.06 24.89 -24.42
CA GLN A 244 9.57 26.22 -24.69
C GLN A 244 9.52 27.06 -23.41
N LEU A 245 10.69 27.46 -22.93
CA LEU A 245 10.83 28.29 -21.73
C LEU A 245 10.71 29.78 -22.06
N ALA A 246 11.19 30.16 -23.26
CA ALA A 246 11.05 31.51 -23.78
C ALA A 246 11.02 31.51 -25.32
N ASP A 247 10.14 32.32 -25.89
CA ASP A 247 10.15 32.81 -27.27
C ASP A 247 9.62 34.23 -27.23
N ASP A 248 10.51 35.20 -27.40
CA ASP A 248 10.07 36.59 -27.43
C ASP A 248 10.99 37.40 -28.33
N ASP A 249 10.44 38.51 -28.81
CA ASP A 249 11.15 39.44 -29.64
C ASP A 249 10.72 40.87 -29.38
N LYS A 250 11.68 41.79 -29.51
CA LYS A 250 11.43 43.21 -29.53
C LYS A 250 11.87 43.76 -30.87
N THR A 251 10.88 44.10 -31.68
CA THR A 251 11.09 44.57 -33.06
C THR A 251 10.78 46.06 -33.17
N VAL A 252 11.73 46.83 -33.73
CA VAL A 252 11.51 48.17 -34.26
C VAL A 252 11.40 48.04 -35.78
N PRO A 253 10.18 48.12 -36.36
CA PRO A 253 9.96 47.83 -37.78
C PRO A 253 10.90 48.61 -38.71
N GLY A 254 11.55 47.90 -39.62
CA GLY A 254 12.45 48.47 -40.62
C GLY A 254 13.82 48.93 -40.10
N ILE A 255 14.11 48.78 -38.80
CA ILE A 255 15.38 49.22 -38.19
C ILE A 255 16.13 48.01 -37.62
N ALA A 256 15.58 47.38 -36.60
CA ALA A 256 16.24 46.26 -35.91
C ALA A 256 15.23 45.37 -35.17
N SER A 257 15.57 44.09 -35.01
CA SER A 257 14.89 43.20 -34.07
C SER A 257 15.90 42.56 -33.13
N VAL A 258 15.50 42.38 -31.89
CA VAL A 258 16.20 41.56 -30.89
C VAL A 258 15.28 40.40 -30.55
N TRP A 259 15.76 39.17 -30.65
CA TRP A 259 14.97 37.99 -30.35
C TRP A 259 15.74 37.06 -29.42
N TRP A 260 15.02 36.34 -28.57
CA TRP A 260 15.58 35.28 -27.74
C TRP A 260 14.66 34.06 -27.70
N LYS A 261 15.28 32.89 -27.70
CA LYS A 261 14.58 31.60 -27.58
C LYS A 261 15.33 30.71 -26.62
N ALA A 262 14.60 30.08 -25.71
CA ALA A 262 15.12 29.07 -24.80
C ALA A 262 14.16 27.89 -24.72
N LYS A 263 14.71 26.68 -24.74
CA LYS A 263 13.95 25.43 -24.68
C LYS A 263 14.54 24.56 -23.59
N PHE A 264 13.71 23.96 -22.75
CA PHE A 264 14.18 22.93 -21.85
C PHE A 264 14.46 21.67 -22.68
N HIS A 265 15.71 21.20 -22.72
CA HIS A 265 16.03 19.98 -23.46
C HIS A 265 15.96 18.76 -22.56
N LYS A 266 16.68 18.78 -21.44
CA LYS A 266 16.68 17.70 -20.45
C LYS A 266 17.22 18.16 -19.10
N ALA A 267 16.97 17.36 -18.08
CA ALA A 267 17.73 17.38 -16.85
C ALA A 267 18.50 16.06 -16.74
N ASP A 268 19.73 16.10 -16.26
CA ASP A 268 20.57 14.93 -15.99
C ASP A 268 21.05 14.96 -14.53
N ASN A 269 21.59 13.84 -14.05
CA ASN A 269 22.23 13.73 -12.74
C ASN A 269 21.37 14.20 -11.55
N VAL A 270 20.05 14.05 -11.63
CA VAL A 270 19.13 14.36 -10.53
C VAL A 270 19.52 13.53 -9.30
N LYS A 271 19.86 14.21 -8.21
CA LYS A 271 20.31 13.61 -6.95
C LYS A 271 19.60 14.27 -5.78
N VAL A 272 19.28 13.45 -4.78
CA VAL A 272 18.82 13.91 -3.47
C VAL A 272 20.02 13.89 -2.54
N ASP A 273 20.23 14.98 -1.79
CA ASP A 273 21.38 15.10 -0.91
C ASP A 273 21.38 14.00 0.17
N LYS A 274 22.59 13.56 0.55
CA LYS A 274 22.73 12.44 1.48
C LYS A 274 22.40 12.81 2.92
N SER A 275 22.66 14.04 3.30
CA SER A 275 22.46 14.60 4.64
C SER A 275 21.14 15.32 4.81
N ASP A 276 20.55 15.83 3.72
CA ASP A 276 19.27 16.53 3.72
C ASP A 276 18.37 16.08 2.56
N PRO A 277 17.33 15.26 2.83
CA PRO A 277 16.43 14.77 1.79
C PRO A 277 15.54 15.86 1.16
N THR A 278 15.55 17.09 1.70
CA THR A 278 14.84 18.24 1.11
C THR A 278 15.68 19.01 0.10
N THR A 279 16.98 18.72 0.03
CA THR A 279 17.90 19.34 -0.92
C THR A 279 18.08 18.44 -2.15
N ILE A 280 17.81 19.00 -3.33
CA ILE A 280 17.87 18.32 -4.63
C ILE A 280 18.84 19.08 -5.53
N SER A 281 19.67 18.36 -6.28
CA SER A 281 20.54 18.90 -7.32
C SER A 281 20.27 18.22 -8.66
N ALA A 282 20.30 18.97 -9.76
CA ALA A 282 20.19 18.44 -11.11
C ALA A 282 21.02 19.30 -12.07
N ASP A 283 21.54 18.68 -13.12
CA ASP A 283 22.20 19.38 -14.22
C ASP A 283 21.17 19.67 -15.29
N PHE A 284 20.97 20.95 -15.62
CA PHE A 284 19.98 21.37 -16.61
C PHE A 284 20.62 21.69 -17.94
N ASP A 285 20.08 21.09 -19.00
CA ASP A 285 20.43 21.37 -20.38
C ASP A 285 19.34 22.23 -21.02
N ILE A 286 19.67 23.51 -21.20
CA ILE A 286 18.76 24.52 -21.74
C ILE A 286 19.44 25.17 -22.95
N PRO A 287 19.24 24.62 -24.16
CA PRO A 287 19.61 25.30 -25.39
C PRO A 287 18.97 26.67 -25.44
N TRP A 288 19.78 27.67 -25.76
CA TRP A 288 19.31 29.03 -25.97
C TRP A 288 19.95 29.65 -27.20
N SER A 289 19.21 30.58 -27.79
CA SER A 289 19.69 31.39 -28.90
C SER A 289 19.18 32.81 -28.72
N VAL A 290 20.08 33.77 -28.98
CA VAL A 290 19.77 35.19 -28.99
C VAL A 290 20.37 35.79 -30.25
N GLY A 291 19.66 36.73 -30.84
CA GLY A 291 20.13 37.41 -32.03
C GLY A 291 19.65 38.84 -32.11
N VAL A 292 20.42 39.62 -32.86
CA VAL A 292 20.08 40.97 -33.28
C VAL A 292 20.15 41.01 -34.80
N ASP A 293 19.02 41.28 -35.44
CA ASP A 293 18.92 41.44 -36.89
C ASP A 293 18.75 42.92 -37.23
N LEU A 294 19.47 43.39 -38.26
CA LEU A 294 19.23 44.69 -38.86
C LEU A 294 18.33 44.53 -40.09
N PHE A 295 17.44 45.50 -40.28
CA PHE A 295 16.43 45.49 -41.35
C PHE A 295 15.62 44.18 -41.39
N PRO A 296 15.00 43.74 -40.28
CA PRO A 296 14.28 42.48 -40.23
C PRO A 296 13.05 42.51 -41.13
N VAL A 297 12.86 41.46 -41.94
CA VAL A 297 11.61 41.20 -42.68
C VAL A 297 10.60 40.48 -41.77
N ALA A 298 11.09 39.75 -40.76
CA ALA A 298 10.36 39.20 -39.61
C ALA A 298 11.35 38.90 -38.46
N PRO A 299 10.91 38.61 -37.22
CA PRO A 299 11.80 38.19 -36.14
C PRO A 299 12.64 36.96 -36.53
N GLY A 300 13.97 37.02 -36.38
CA GLY A 300 14.89 35.96 -36.80
C GLY A 300 15.08 35.83 -38.32
N LYS A 301 14.56 36.78 -39.11
CA LYS A 301 14.65 36.80 -40.58
C LYS A 301 15.08 38.18 -41.08
N GLY A 302 16.38 38.46 -40.95
CA GLY A 302 17.04 39.67 -41.44
C GLY A 302 18.54 39.47 -41.70
N CYS A 303 19.27 40.55 -41.95
CA CYS A 303 20.74 40.49 -41.96
C CYS A 303 21.22 40.44 -40.51
N ALA A 304 21.65 39.25 -40.06
CA ALA A 304 22.14 39.06 -38.70
C ALA A 304 23.37 39.94 -38.45
N LEU A 305 23.25 40.86 -37.49
CA LEU A 305 24.37 41.66 -37.01
C LEU A 305 25.15 40.88 -35.95
N PHE A 306 24.41 40.16 -35.10
CA PHE A 306 24.98 39.33 -34.04
C PHE A 306 24.06 38.15 -33.77
N LYS A 307 24.65 36.97 -33.60
CA LYS A 307 23.96 35.77 -33.15
C LYS A 307 24.85 35.05 -32.16
N ALA A 308 24.30 34.71 -31.00
CA ALA A 308 24.91 33.79 -30.06
C ALA A 308 23.94 32.66 -29.75
N SER A 309 24.46 31.45 -29.69
CA SER A 309 23.68 30.27 -29.32
C SER A 309 24.54 29.34 -28.51
N GLN A 310 23.90 28.67 -27.56
CA GLN A 310 24.43 27.48 -26.92
C GLN A 310 23.64 26.29 -27.48
N GLU A 311 24.33 25.44 -28.21
CA GLU A 311 23.84 24.15 -28.65
C GLU A 311 24.42 23.09 -27.70
N SER A 312 23.60 22.09 -27.36
CA SER A 312 23.97 20.97 -26.49
C SER A 312 24.87 19.98 -27.22
#